data_AF-R2S3Z7-F1
#
_entry.id   AF-R2S3Z7-F1
#
_cell.length_a   1.000
_cell.length_b   1.000
_cell.length_c   1.000
_cell.angle_alpha   90.00
_cell.angle_beta   90.00
_cell.angle_gamma   90.00
#
_symmetry.space_group_name_H-M   'P 1'
#
loop_
_entity.id
_entity.type
_entity.pdbx_description
1 polymer ?
#
loop_
_entity_poly.entity_id
_entity_poly.type
_entity_poly.pdbx_seq_one_letter_code
_entity_poly.pdbx_strand_id
1 'polypeptide(L)' 'MTFEKVSVIVLQASHRVFKKSALVQIAGRADRKGEFARAKVVFVTSEVTTAIKAAISEIKGNNQQALLEGLIDAM' A
#
# COMPACT_ATOMS: atom_id res chain seq x y z
N MET A 1 -2.96 13.98 -11.14
CA MET A 1 -2.24 13.09 -12.07
C MET A 1 -2.49 11.66 -11.65
N THR A 2 -3.00 10.82 -12.53
CA THR A 2 -3.18 9.38 -12.35
C THR A 2 -2.15 8.69 -13.22
N PHE A 3 -1.17 8.05 -12.58
CA PHE A 3 -0.21 7.19 -13.27
C PHE A 3 -0.77 5.78 -13.19
N GLU A 4 -1.13 5.21 -14.33
CA GLU A 4 -1.51 3.81 -14.42
C GLU A 4 -0.27 2.92 -14.33
N LYS A 5 -0.43 1.66 -13.91
CA LYS A 5 0.63 0.63 -13.97
C LYS A 5 1.84 0.87 -13.06
N VAL A 6 1.65 1.50 -11.90
CA VAL A 6 2.77 1.85 -10.99
C VAL A 6 2.83 0.98 -9.74
N SER A 7 4.05 0.58 -9.39
CA SER A 7 4.41 0.12 -8.04
C SER A 7 4.94 1.30 -7.23
N VAL A 8 4.82 1.23 -5.91
CA VAL A 8 5.18 2.32 -5.00
C VAL A 8 6.28 1.87 -4.05
N ILE A 9 7.32 2.71 -3.91
CA ILE A 9 8.34 2.56 -2.89
C ILE A 9 8.36 3.82 -2.01
N VAL A 10 8.35 3.63 -0.69
CA VAL A 10 8.49 4.72 0.30
C VAL A 10 9.84 4.57 0.96
N LEU A 11 10.72 5.55 0.74
CA LEU A 11 12.03 5.61 1.37
C LEU A 11 11.95 6.29 2.74
N GLN A 12 12.74 5.80 3.69
CA GLN A 12 12.73 6.25 5.09
C GLN A 12 11.33 6.26 5.72
N ALA A 13 10.59 5.17 5.56
CA ALA A 13 9.22 5.06 6.06
C ALA A 13 9.11 5.18 7.60
N SER A 14 10.21 5.04 8.36
CA SER A 14 10.28 5.32 9.80
C SER A 14 10.27 6.80 10.16
N HIS A 15 10.49 7.70 9.20
CA HIS A 15 10.58 9.13 9.50
C HIS A 15 9.26 9.67 10.05
N ARG A 16 9.33 10.53 11.09
CA ARG A 16 8.17 11.06 11.84
C ARG A 16 7.10 11.77 11.00
N VAL A 17 7.46 12.20 9.79
CA VAL A 17 6.55 12.79 8.80
C VAL A 17 5.49 11.79 8.33
N PHE A 18 5.84 10.50 8.29
CA PHE A 18 4.96 9.44 7.83
C PHE A 18 4.11 8.89 8.98
N LYS A 19 2.90 9.43 9.08
CA LYS A 19 1.82 8.83 9.88
C LYS A 19 1.20 7.64 9.14
N LYS A 20 0.49 6.79 9.88
CA LYS A 20 -0.28 5.65 9.32
C LYS A 20 -1.07 6.04 8.06
N SER A 21 -1.88 7.10 8.15
CA SER A 21 -2.74 7.55 7.05
C SER A 21 -1.95 7.94 5.80
N ALA A 22 -0.80 8.60 5.96
CA ALA A 22 0.06 8.95 4.84
C ALA A 22 0.60 7.70 4.12
N LEU A 23 1.07 6.70 4.88
CA LEU A 23 1.55 5.43 4.32
C LEU A 23 0.44 4.68 3.57
N VAL A 24 -0.78 4.64 4.11
CA VAL A 24 -1.94 4.02 3.46
C VAL A 24 -2.32 4.75 2.17
N GLN A 25 -2.36 6.10 2.18
CA GLN A 25 -2.69 6.89 0.99
C GLN A 25 -1.64 6.76 -0.11
N ILE A 26 -0.35 6.73 0.26
CA ILE A 26 0.74 6.49 -0.70
C ILE A 26 0.63 5.08 -1.29
N ALA A 27 0.39 4.06 -0.46
CA ALA A 27 0.15 2.69 -0.93
C ALA A 27 -1.11 2.55 -1.82
N GLY A 28 -2.11 3.42 -1.64
CA GLY A 28 -3.29 3.51 -2.48
C GLY A 28 -3.01 4.03 -3.89
N ARG A 29 -1.79 4.53 -4.17
CA ARG A 29 -1.36 4.90 -5.52
C ARG A 29 -0.82 3.72 -6.32
N ALA A 30 -0.53 2.58 -5.68
CA ALA A 30 -0.20 1.36 -6.39
C ALA A 30 -1.44 0.80 -7.08
N ASP A 31 -1.30 0.44 -8.36
CA ASP A 31 -2.40 -0.04 -9.19
C ASP A 31 -2.91 -1.42 -8.72
N ARG A 32 -4.20 -1.70 -8.87
CA ARG A 32 -4.83 -2.92 -8.31
C ARG A 32 -5.86 -3.57 -9.23
N LYS A 33 -6.05 -3.09 -10.46
CA LYS A 33 -7.14 -3.55 -11.34
C LYS A 33 -6.63 -4.06 -12.69
N GLY A 34 -7.27 -5.10 -13.21
CA GLY A 34 -7.01 -5.65 -14.54
C GLY A 34 -5.64 -6.33 -14.65
N GLU A 35 -4.96 -6.18 -15.79
CA GLU A 35 -3.66 -6.82 -16.07
C GLU A 35 -2.52 -6.42 -15.10
N PHE A 36 -2.76 -5.46 -14.19
CA PHE A 36 -1.77 -4.90 -13.27
C PHE A 36 -2.01 -5.24 -11.80
N ALA A 37 -2.73 -6.32 -11.50
CA ALA A 37 -2.97 -6.84 -10.14
C ALA A 37 -1.69 -7.17 -9.32
N ARG A 38 -0.50 -7.02 -9.90
CA ARG A 38 0.80 -7.34 -9.28
C ARG A 38 1.59 -6.13 -8.77
N ALA A 39 0.99 -4.94 -8.69
CA ALA A 39 1.71 -3.78 -8.18
C ALA A 39 2.20 -4.02 -6.75
N LYS A 40 3.43 -3.60 -6.49
CA LYS A 40 4.07 -3.78 -5.18
C LYS A 40 4.08 -2.47 -4.41
N VAL A 41 3.88 -2.58 -3.11
CA VAL A 41 4.14 -1.50 -2.15
C VAL A 41 5.31 -1.91 -1.29
N VAL A 42 6.39 -1.14 -1.33
CA VAL A 42 7.61 -1.42 -0.57
C VAL A 42 7.90 -0.26 0.39
N PHE A 43 8.00 -0.56 1.68
CA PHE A 43 8.42 0.40 2.69
C PHE A 43 9.88 0.12 3.07
N VAL A 44 10.78 1.02 2.67
CA VAL A 44 12.19 0.97 3.05
C VAL A 44 12.36 1.79 4.32
N THR A 45 12.87 1.16 5.36
CA THR A 45 12.94 1.77 6.69
C THR A 45 14.14 1.27 7.45
N SER A 46 14.71 2.12 8.32
CA SER A 46 15.70 1.70 9.32
C SER A 46 15.06 0.94 10.48
N GLU A 47 13.79 1.23 10.77
CA GLU A 47 13.07 0.69 11.93
C GLU A 47 11.60 0.43 11.58
N VAL A 48 11.02 -0.64 12.13
CA VAL A 48 9.59 -0.95 11.93
C VAL A 48 8.76 -0.27 13.02
N THR A 49 8.22 0.91 12.70
CA THR A 49 7.38 1.70 13.63
C THR A 49 5.97 1.14 13.76
N THR A 50 5.24 1.55 14.81
CA THR A 50 3.81 1.24 14.98
C THR A 50 2.96 1.77 13.82
N ALA A 51 3.30 2.94 13.27
CA ALA A 51 2.64 3.52 12.11
C ALA A 51 2.78 2.62 10.87
N ILE A 52 3.97 2.06 10.63
CA ILE A 52 4.21 1.12 9.53
C ILE A 52 3.38 -0.16 9.72
N LYS A 53 3.41 -0.75 10.92
CA LYS A 53 2.64 -1.98 11.22
C LYS A 53 1.14 -1.76 11.03
N ALA A 54 0.62 -0.64 11.55
CA ALA A 54 -0.79 -0.29 11.42
C ALA A 54 -1.19 -0.06 9.95
N ALA A 55 -0.33 0.61 9.16
CA ALA A 55 -0.58 0.82 7.74
C ALA A 55 -0.60 -0.50 6.96
N ILE A 56 0.36 -1.40 7.22
CA ILE A 56 0.38 -2.74 6.58
C ILE A 56 -0.88 -3.53 6.93
N SER A 57 -1.30 -3.51 8.20
CA SER A 57 -2.51 -4.21 8.63
C SER A 57 -3.77 -3.67 7.93
N GLU A 58 -3.89 -2.35 7.81
CA GLU A 58 -5.03 -1.71 7.14
C GLU A 58 -5.03 -1.98 5.64
N ILE A 59 -3.87 -1.89 4.98
CA ILE A 59 -3.75 -2.21 3.55
C ILE A 59 -4.14 -3.67 3.28
N LYS A 60 -3.67 -4.61 4.10
CA LYS A 60 -4.03 -6.03 3.96
C LYS A 60 -5.53 -6.28 4.19
N GLY A 61 -6.11 -5.65 5.22
CA GLY A 61 -7.54 -5.75 5.49
C GLY A 61 -8.38 -5.19 4.34
N ASN A 62 -7.98 -4.05 3.78
CA ASN A 62 -8.65 -3.44 2.63
C ASN A 62 -8.53 -4.31 1.38
N ASN A 63 -7.37 -4.92 1.13
CA ASN A 63 -7.20 -5.85 0.01
C ASN A 63 -8.05 -7.11 0.20
N GLN A 64 -8.15 -7.63 1.42
CA GLN A 64 -9.00 -8.79 1.71
C GLN A 64 -10.48 -8.47 1.48
N GLN A 65 -10.96 -7.32 1.96
CA GLN A 65 -12.33 -6.88 1.69
C GLN A 65 -12.58 -6.67 0.20
N ALA A 66 -11.66 -6.00 -0.51
CA ALA A 66 -11.77 -5.81 -1.95
C ALA A 66 -11.81 -7.13 -2.72
N LEU A 67 -11.08 -8.16 -2.26
CA LEU A 67 -11.13 -9.50 -2.86
C LEU A 67 -12.50 -10.17 -2.61
N LEU A 68 -13.03 -10.08 -1.39
CA LEU A 68 -14.35 -10.63 -1.05
C LEU A 68 -15.48 -9.96 -1.83
N GLU A 69 -15.35 -8.67 -2.09
CA GLU A 69 -16.30 -7.87 -2.87
C GLU A 69 -16.11 -8.02 -4.40
N GLY A 70 -15.10 -8.77 -4.86
CA GLY A 70 -14.80 -8.94 -6.28
C GLY A 70 -14.27 -7.67 -6.97
N LEU A 71 -13.74 -6.71 -6.20
CA LEU A 71 -13.17 -5.46 -6.71
C LEU A 71 -11.75 -5.64 -7.27
N ILE A 72 -11.05 -6.67 -6.81
CA ILE A 72 -9.70 -7.04 -7.26
C ILE A 72 -9.60 -8.56 -7.43
N ASP A 73 -8.74 -8.99 -8.36
CA ASP A 73 -8.47 -10.41 -8.61
C ASP A 73 -7.54 -11.01 -7.55
N ALA A 74 -7.60 -12.33 -7.38
CA ALA A 74 -6.64 -13.05 -6.56
C ALA A 74 -5.22 -12.94 -7.16
N MET A 75 -4.22 -12.67 -6.29
CA MET A 75 -2.81 -12.47 -6.67
C MET A 75 -2.10 -13.75 -7.13
#